data_AF-A0A357TIU4-F1
#
_entry.id   AF-A0A357TIU4-F1
#
_cell.length_a   1.000
_cell.length_b   1.000
_cell.length_c   1.000
_cell.angle_alpha   90.00
_cell.angle_beta   90.00
_cell.angle_gamma   90.00
#
_symmetry.space_group_name_H-M   'P 1'
#
loop_
_entity.id
_entity.type
_entity.pdbx_description
1 polymer ?
#
loop_
_entity_poly.entity_id
_entity_poly.type
_entity_poly.pdbx_seq_one_letter_code
_entity_poly.pdbx_strand_id
1 'polypeptide(L)' 'GGEGRTSGGGHPMSPWGVLAKGFKTRPKYKPSNRWILVRRDGRPMKQR' A
#
# COMPACT_ATOMS: atom_id res chain seq x y z
N GLY A 1 20.44 11.03 -2.69
CA GLY A 1 20.83 10.48 -3.99
C GLY A 1 22.30 10.08 -3.96
N GLY A 2 22.76 9.32 -4.94
CA GLY A 2 24.18 9.01 -5.13
C GLY A 2 24.55 9.29 -6.59
N GLU A 3 25.83 9.55 -6.86
CA GLU A 3 26.32 9.85 -8.22
C GLU A 3 26.02 8.70 -9.21
N GLY A 4 25.73 9.04 -10.46
CA GLY A 4 25.36 8.07 -11.49
C GLY A 4 23.98 7.42 -11.28
N ARG A 5 23.72 6.32 -11.99
CA ARG A 5 22.46 5.57 -11.83
C ARG A 5 22.54 4.68 -10.60
N THR A 6 22.01 5.17 -9.49
CA THR A 6 21.93 4.42 -8.24
C THR A 6 20.49 4.31 -7.77
N SER A 7 20.15 3.22 -7.08
CA SER A 7 18.83 3.02 -6.49
C SER A 7 18.57 3.92 -5.27
N GLY A 8 19.61 4.57 -4.74
CA GLY A 8 19.53 5.44 -3.56
C GLY A 8 19.25 4.69 -2.25
N GLY A 9 19.28 3.35 -2.23
CA GLY A 9 19.23 2.52 -1.02
C GLY A 9 17.85 2.41 -0.34
N GLY A 10 16.78 2.95 -0.95
CA GLY A 10 15.44 2.95 -0.38
C GLY A 10 14.48 1.95 -1.03
N HIS A 11 13.42 1.60 -0.31
CA HIS A 11 12.26 0.93 -0.91
C HIS A 11 11.67 1.84 -2.01
N PRO A 12 11.24 1.32 -3.17
CA PRO A 12 10.65 2.15 -4.20
C PRO A 12 9.42 2.88 -3.65
N MET A 13 9.40 4.19 -3.87
CA MET A 13 8.39 5.13 -3.37
C MET A 13 7.97 6.08 -4.49
N SER A 14 6.78 6.65 -4.32
CA SER A 14 6.32 7.81 -5.08
C SER A 14 7.13 9.07 -4.71
N PRO A 15 7.03 10.16 -5.51
CA PRO A 15 7.68 11.44 -5.19
C PRO A 15 7.28 12.03 -3.83
N TRP A 16 6.13 11.64 -3.28
CA TRP A 16 5.61 12.10 -1.98
C TRP A 16 5.86 11.10 -0.83
N GLY A 17 6.70 10.09 -1.04
CA GLY A 17 7.11 9.15 0.01
C GLY A 17 6.16 7.97 0.25
N VAL A 18 5.05 7.85 -0.50
CA VAL A 18 4.19 6.65 -0.41
C VAL A 18 4.91 5.45 -1.06
N LEU A 19 5.03 4.33 -0.34
CA LEU A 19 5.63 3.09 -0.83
C LEU A 19 4.91 2.56 -2.08
N ALA A 20 5.68 2.23 -3.12
CA ALA A 20 5.14 1.79 -4.41
C ALA A 20 4.84 0.28 -4.47
N LYS A 21 5.55 -0.53 -3.67
CA LYS A 21 5.36 -1.99 -3.65
C LYS A 21 4.81 -2.43 -2.28
N GLY A 22 3.81 -3.31 -2.29
CA GLY A 22 3.27 -3.97 -1.09
C GLY A 22 2.38 -3.11 -0.18
N PHE A 23 2.48 -1.78 -0.23
CA PHE A 23 1.71 -0.91 0.66
C PHE A 23 0.23 -0.81 0.24
N LYS A 24 -0.67 -1.10 1.18
CA LYS A 24 -2.13 -0.97 0.99
C LYS A 24 -2.54 0.46 1.30
N THR A 25 -2.95 1.21 0.28
CA THR A 25 -3.33 2.64 0.40
C THR A 25 -4.72 2.86 0.98
N ARG A 26 -5.58 1.83 1.03
CA ARG A 26 -6.95 1.97 1.54
C ARG A 26 -7.00 2.01 3.07
N PRO A 27 -7.73 2.96 3.68
CA PRO A 27 -7.89 3.03 5.13
C PRO A 27 -8.51 1.76 5.73
N LYS A 28 -7.97 1.33 6.88
CA LYS A 28 -8.42 0.11 7.58
C LYS A 28 -9.90 0.18 8.00
N TYR A 29 -10.40 1.38 8.33
CA TYR A 29 -11.74 1.58 8.91
C TYR A 29 -12.70 2.39 8.02
N LYS A 30 -12.51 2.38 6.70
CA LYS A 30 -13.44 3.05 5.77
C LYS A 30 -14.86 2.44 5.93
N PRO A 31 -15.94 3.23 6.11
CA PRO A 31 -17.29 2.70 6.34
C PRO A 31 -17.80 1.77 5.23
N SER A 32 -17.34 1.98 3.99
CA SER A 32 -17.68 1.12 2.86
C SER A 32 -17.05 -0.28 2.92
N ASN A 33 -16.18 -0.55 3.89
CA ASN A 33 -15.65 -1.88 4.18
C ASN A 33 -16.74 -2.89 4.54
N ARG A 34 -17.85 -2.42 5.13
CA ARG A 34 -18.98 -3.27 5.54
C ARG A 34 -19.68 -3.95 4.37
N TRP A 35 -19.58 -3.38 3.17
CA TRP A 35 -20.21 -3.90 1.96
C TRP A 35 -19.30 -4.85 1.16
N ILE A 36 -18.07 -5.11 1.64
CA ILE A 36 -17.09 -5.95 0.93
C ILE A 36 -17.04 -7.31 1.61
N LEU A 37 -17.48 -8.35 0.89
CA LEU A 37 -17.47 -9.73 1.38
C LEU A 37 -16.03 -10.30 1.46
N VAL A 38 -15.31 -10.28 0.34
CA VAL A 38 -13.95 -10.83 0.22
C VAL A 38 -13.04 -9.82 -0.47
N ARG A 39 -11.78 -9.75 -0.04
CA ARG A 39 -10.76 -8.92 -0.66
C ARG A 39 -10.20 -9.60 -1.92
N ARG A 40 -9.51 -8.86 -2.78
CA ARG A 40 -8.83 -9.43 -3.97
C ARG A 40 -7.89 -10.59 -3.63
N ASP A 41 -7.25 -10.54 -2.46
CA ASP A 41 -6.35 -11.57 -1.95
C ASP A 41 -7.08 -12.79 -1.34
N GLY A 42 -8.39 -12.94 -1.55
CA GLY A 42 -9.19 -14.07 -1.05
C GLY A 42 -9.46 -14.05 0.46
N ARG A 43 -8.84 -13.11 1.18
CA ARG A 43 -9.00 -12.95 2.63
C ARG A 43 -10.28 -12.18 2.96
N PRO A 44 -10.98 -12.51 4.05
CA PRO A 44 -12.14 -11.74 4.50
C PRO A 44 -11.74 -10.29 4.83
N MET A 45 -12.69 -9.37 4.71
CA MET A 45 -12.43 -7.98 5.10
C MET A 45 -12.19 -7.89 6.60
N LYS A 46 -11.19 -7.10 7.02
CA LYS A 46 -10.81 -7.03 8.44
C LYS A 46 -11.93 -6.34 9.22
N GLN A 47 -12.63 -7.10 10.05
CA GLN A 47 -13.72 -6.62 10.90
C GLN A 47 -13.12 -6.07 12.19
N ARG A 48 -12.67 -4.81 12.11
CA ARG A 48 -12.00 -4.05 13.19
C ARG A 48 -10.58 -4.56 13.52
#